data_AF-A0A1Z1WG45-F1
#
_entry.id   AF-A0A1Z1WG45-F1
#
_cell.length_a   1.000
_cell.length_b   1.000
_cell.length_c   1.000
_cell.angle_alpha   90.00
_cell.angle_beta   90.00
_cell.angle_gamma   90.00
#
_symmetry.space_group_name_H-M   'P 1'
#
loop_
_entity.id
_entity.type
_entity.pdbx_description
1 polymer ?
#
loop_
_entity_poly.entity_id
_entity_poly.type
_entity_poly.pdbx_seq_one_letter_code
_entity_poly.pdbx_strand_id
1 'polypeptide(L)'
;MRARARLYVARLARWMRREWPVRPLGRMRGVARDSGMVTSEYAMGIIATVAFAGLLLKVVTSGPVKAALQAVVERALNVQF
;
A
#
# COMPACT_ATOMS: atom_id res chain seq x y z
N MET A 1 -7.21 1.49 -25.62
CA MET A 1 -7.40 1.31 -24.15
C MET A 1 -6.27 0.58 -23.42
N ARG A 2 -5.66 -0.49 -23.95
CA ARG A 2 -4.60 -1.28 -23.26
C ARG A 2 -3.28 -0.54 -22.94
N ALA A 3 -2.93 0.51 -23.70
CA ALA A 3 -1.69 1.27 -23.50
C ALA A 3 -1.69 2.13 -22.22
N ARG A 4 -2.84 2.70 -21.84
CA ARG A 4 -2.96 3.53 -20.62
C ARG A 4 -2.83 2.70 -19.35
N ALA A 5 -3.39 1.48 -19.35
CA ALA A 5 -3.27 0.55 -18.22
C ALA A 5 -1.80 0.18 -17.96
N ARG A 6 -1.01 -0.08 -19.01
CA ARG A 6 0.42 -0.38 -18.90
C ARG A 6 1.22 0.77 -18.30
N LEU A 7 0.92 2.01 -18.69
CA LEU A 7 1.56 3.21 -18.13
C LEU A 7 1.20 3.41 -16.65
N TYR A 8 -0.04 3.10 -16.27
CA TYR A 8 -0.48 3.17 -14.89
C TYR A 8 0.25 2.15 -14.02
N VAL A 9 0.35 0.89 -14.48
CA VAL A 9 1.07 -0.18 -13.80
C VAL A 9 2.57 0.13 -13.71
N ALA A 10 3.19 0.65 -14.77
CA ALA A 10 4.60 1.03 -14.75
C ALA A 10 4.90 2.21 -13.81
N ARG A 11 3.97 3.16 -13.69
CA ARG A 11 4.09 4.27 -12.73
C ARG A 11 3.95 3.77 -11.29
N LEU A 12 2.99 2.88 -11.06
CA LEU A 12 2.75 2.26 -9.76
C LEU A 12 3.96 1.40 -9.33
N ALA A 13 4.50 0.58 -10.23
CA ALA A 13 5.66 -0.28 -9.95
C ALA A 13 6.94 0.52 -9.67
N ARG A 14 7.17 1.62 -10.41
CA ARG A 14 8.29 2.53 -10.14
C ARG A 14 8.14 3.24 -8.80
N TRP A 15 6.92 3.65 -8.46
CA TRP A 15 6.63 4.27 -7.17
C TRP A 15 6.82 3.26 -6.02
N MET A 16 6.31 2.03 -6.15
CA MET A 16 6.51 0.94 -5.18
C MET A 16 8.00 0.63 -4.93
N ARG A 17 8.83 0.58 -5.99
CA ARG A 17 10.27 0.35 -5.85
C ARG A 17 11.03 1.49 -5.17
N ARG A 18 10.55 2.73 -5.28
CA ARG A 18 11.20 3.90 -4.66
C ARG A 18 10.90 3.97 -3.16
N GLU A 19 9.70 3.57 -2.76
CA GLU A 19 9.19 3.78 -1.40
C GLU A 19 9.33 2.54 -0.53
N TRP A 20 9.52 1.37 -1.13
CA TRP A 20 9.84 0.13 -0.42
C TRP A 20 11.22 -0.39 -0.83
N PRO A 21 12.31 0.17 -0.29
CA PRO A 21 13.64 -0.40 -0.49
C PRO A 21 13.67 -1.77 0.20
N VAL A 22 13.47 -2.83 -0.59
CA VAL A 22 13.75 -4.21 -0.16
C VAL A 22 15.24 -4.36 0.03
N ARG A 23 15.75 -3.95 1.20
CA ARG A 23 17.10 -4.29 1.61
C ARG A 23 17.12 -5.81 1.77
N PRO A 24 17.95 -6.55 1.03
CA PRO A 24 18.06 -7.98 1.27
C PRO A 24 18.54 -8.14 2.71
N LEU A 25 17.65 -8.59 3.59
CA LEU A 25 18.06 -8.98 4.94
C LEU A 25 19.04 -10.13 4.75
N GLY A 26 20.32 -9.83 4.99
CA GLY A 26 21.38 -10.83 4.96
C GLY A 26 20.96 -12.03 5.79
N ARG A 27 21.14 -13.20 5.19
CA ARG A 27 20.84 -14.55 5.69
C ARG A 27 20.98 -14.64 7.22
N MET A 28 19.87 -14.49 7.97
CA MET A 28 19.83 -14.80 9.40
C MET A 28 19.80 -16.33 9.59
N ARG A 29 20.94 -16.97 9.34
CA ARG A 29 21.18 -18.36 9.76
C ARG A 29 21.64 -18.31 11.21
N GLY A 30 20.74 -18.47 12.19
CA GLY A 30 21.23 -18.80 13.53
C GLY A 30 20.37 -18.65 14.78
N VAL A 31 19.10 -18.21 14.76
CA VAL A 31 18.37 -18.04 16.03
C VAL A 31 16.94 -18.58 15.96
N ALA A 32 16.61 -19.43 16.95
CA ALA A 32 15.30 -19.90 17.37
C ALA A 32 14.57 -20.92 16.46
N ARG A 33 14.84 -22.21 16.68
CA ARG A 33 14.01 -23.29 16.11
C ARG A 33 12.79 -23.68 16.95
N ASP A 34 12.74 -23.40 18.27
CA ASP A 34 11.65 -23.96 19.09
C ASP A 34 10.82 -22.96 19.94
N SER A 35 11.17 -21.67 20.00
CA SER A 35 10.35 -20.64 20.66
C SER A 35 9.67 -19.66 19.70
N GLY A 36 9.98 -19.76 18.40
CA GLY A 36 9.65 -18.77 17.39
C GLY A 36 8.32 -18.98 16.66
N MET A 37 7.66 -20.14 16.79
CA MET A 37 6.40 -20.42 16.07
C MET A 37 5.28 -19.47 16.53
N VAL A 38 5.09 -19.35 17.85
CA VAL A 38 4.08 -18.46 18.45
C VAL A 38 4.41 -16.98 18.24
N THR A 39 5.67 -16.56 18.44
CA THR A 39 6.06 -15.14 18.28
C THR A 39 6.10 -14.68 16.81
N SER A 40 6.45 -15.57 15.87
CA SER A 40 6.48 -15.23 14.44
C SER A 40 5.07 -15.08 13.85
N GLU A 41 4.10 -15.85 14.33
CA GLU A 41 2.70 -15.74 13.91
C GLU A 41 2.12 -14.36 14.25
N TYR A 42 2.30 -13.91 15.49
CA TYR A 42 1.86 -12.58 15.90
C TYR A 42 2.62 -11.45 15.17
N ALA A 43 3.93 -11.63 14.95
CA ALA A 43 4.73 -10.66 14.21
C ALA A 43 4.27 -10.51 12.75
N MET A 44 3.97 -11.63 12.08
CA MET A 44 3.43 -11.62 10.72
C MET A 44 2.03 -11.00 10.65
N GLY A 45 1.21 -11.18 11.69
CA GLY A 45 -0.08 -10.50 11.82
C GLY A 45 0.07 -8.98 11.76
N ILE A 46 0.98 -8.41 12.56
CA ILE A 46 1.24 -6.96 12.55
C ILE A 46 1.80 -6.50 11.20
N ILE A 47 2.75 -7.24 10.63
CA ILE A 47 3.31 -6.92 9.31
C ILE A 47 2.21 -6.89 8.24
N ALA A 48 1.33 -7.88 8.23
CA ALA A 48 0.21 -7.95 7.29
C ALA A 48 -0.76 -6.77 7.49
N THR A 49 -1.09 -6.43 8.73
CA THR A 49 -1.93 -5.26 9.04
C THR A 49 -1.31 -3.96 8.56
N VAL A 50 -0.03 -3.73 8.85
CA VAL A 50 0.69 -2.50 8.46
C VAL A 50 0.83 -2.42 6.94
N ALA A 51 1.14 -3.53 6.27
CA ALA A 51 1.20 -3.58 4.80
C ALA A 51 -0.16 -3.27 4.16
N PHE A 52 -1.24 -3.81 4.72
CA PHE A 52 -2.59 -3.54 4.26
C PHE A 52 -3.00 -2.07 4.49
N ALA A 53 -2.68 -1.49 5.64
CA ALA A 53 -2.89 -0.07 5.90
C ALA A 53 -2.14 0.81 4.88
N GLY A 54 -0.89 0.44 4.55
CA GLY A 54 -0.10 1.11 3.49
C GLY A 54 -0.77 1.01 2.11
N LEU A 55 -1.34 -0.15 1.77
CA LEU A 55 -2.12 -0.34 0.54
C LEU A 55 -3.35 0.56 0.51
N LEU A 56 -4.10 0.66 1.61
CA LEU A 56 -5.28 1.54 1.69
C LEU A 56 -4.89 3.01 1.57
N LEU A 57 -3.80 3.45 2.21
CA LEU A 57 -3.29 4.80 2.05
C LEU A 57 -2.94 5.09 0.59
N LYS A 58 -2.39 4.10 -0.13
CA LYS A 58 -2.14 4.23 -1.57
C LYS A 58 -3.40 4.40 -2.39
N VAL A 59 -4.44 3.63 -2.09
CA VAL A 59 -5.73 3.71 -2.76
C VAL A 59 -6.35 5.09 -2.53
N VAL A 60 -6.43 5.54 -1.28
CA VAL A 60 -7.04 6.83 -0.91
C VAL A 60 -6.29 8.02 -1.50
N THR A 61 -4.96 7.94 -1.60
CA THR A 61 -4.12 9.01 -2.19
C THR A 61 -4.06 8.99 -3.71
N SER A 62 -4.72 8.03 -4.37
CA SER A 62 -4.71 7.90 -5.82
C SER A 62 -5.55 8.97 -6.54
N GLY A 63 -5.23 9.22 -7.81
CA GLY A 63 -5.94 10.20 -8.65
C GLY A 63 -7.45 9.96 -8.78
N PRO A 64 -7.92 8.73 -9.09
CA PRO A 64 -9.35 8.44 -9.20
C PRO A 64 -10.11 8.69 -7.90
N VAL A 65 -9.54 8.29 -6.75
CA VAL A 65 -10.20 8.49 -5.45
C VAL A 65 -10.24 9.97 -5.09
N LYS A 66 -9.16 10.72 -5.33
CA LYS A 66 -9.16 12.18 -5.15
C LYS A 66 -10.20 12.88 -6.03
N ALA A 67 -10.33 12.50 -7.30
CA ALA A 67 -11.33 13.08 -8.20
C ALA A 67 -12.76 12.77 -7.76
N ALA A 68 -13.02 11.54 -7.31
CA ALA A 68 -14.33 11.16 -6.77
C ALA A 68 -14.67 11.97 -5.51
N LEU A 69 -13.72 12.11 -4.57
CA LEU A 69 -13.88 12.93 -3.36
C LEU A 69 -14.13 14.40 -3.71
N GLN A 70 -13.38 14.95 -4.68
CA GLN A 70 -13.59 16.32 -5.14
C GLN A 70 -15.01 16.53 -5.69
N ALA A 71 -15.51 15.61 -6.52
CA ALA A 71 -16.87 15.69 -7.04
C ALA A 71 -17.95 15.64 -5.95
N VAL A 72 -17.72 14.86 -4.88
CA VAL A 72 -18.62 14.83 -3.72
C VAL A 72 -18.63 16.17 -2.99
N VAL A 73 -17.45 16.76 -2.76
CA VAL A 73 -17.33 18.08 -2.09
C VAL A 73 -17.96 19.18 -2.95
N GLU A 74 -17.72 19.20 -4.26
CA GLU A 74 -18.33 20.16 -5.18
C GLU A 74 -19.86 20.06 -5.20
N ARG A 75 -20.42 18.84 -5.20
CA ARG A 75 -21.87 18.64 -5.08
C ARG A 75 -22.42 19.15 -3.76
N ALA A 76 -21.72 18.89 -2.65
CA ALA A 76 -22.16 19.36 -1.33
C ALA A 76 -22.19 20.90 -1.27
N LEU A 77 -21.19 21.57 -1.87
CA LEU A 77 -21.14 23.04 -1.94
C LEU A 77 -22.15 23.63 -2.91
N ASN A 78 -22.42 22.97 -4.05
CA ASN A 78 -23.36 23.47 -5.05
C ASN A 78 -24.83 23.32 -4.65
N VAL A 79 -25.16 22.47 -3.67
CA VAL A 79 -26.53 22.38 -3.11
C VAL A 79 -26.79 23.48 -2.08
N GLN A 80 -25.76 24.18 -1.61
CA GLN A 80 -25.85 25.10 -0.48
C GLN A 80 -26.03 26.58 -0.89
N PHE A 81 -26.29 26.87 -2.17
CA PHE A 81 -26.61 28.21 -2.68
C PHE A 81 -27.78 28.18 -3.67
#